data_AF-A0A1V4JCM5-F1
#
_entry.id   AF-A0A1V4JCM5-F1
#
_cell.length_a   1.000
_cell.length_b   1.000
_cell.length_c   1.000
_cell.angle_alpha   90.00
_cell.angle_beta   90.00
_cell.angle_gamma   90.00
#
_symmetry.space_group_name_H-M   'P 1'
#
loop_
_entity.id
_entity.type
_entity.pdbx_description
1 polymer ?
#
loop_
_entity_poly.entity_id
_entity_poly.type
_entity_poly.pdbx_seq_one_letter_code
_entity_poly.pdbx_strand_id
1 'polypeptide(L)'
;MRPSIIFFDEIDGLAPVRSSKQDQTHSSIVSTLLTLMERRDCACQIKRHVRTFDIFWITDSNARKEIFQIDTRDWTPKPLDAFLEELAKKCVGYCGAGIKSLCAEAALCALRRCYPQIYKKRPTARQVKSYFKKLCD
;
A
#
# COMPACT_ATOMS: atom_id res chain seq x y z
N MET A 1 -13.34 -11.64 -29.93
CA MET A 1 -12.40 -11.07 -28.94
C MET A 1 -12.99 -11.26 -27.55
N ARG A 2 -12.21 -11.70 -26.55
CA ARG A 2 -12.63 -11.77 -25.14
C ARG A 2 -11.99 -10.59 -24.40
N PRO A 3 -12.71 -9.90 -23.49
CA PRO A 3 -12.10 -8.81 -22.72
C PRO A 3 -11.02 -9.39 -21.79
N SER A 4 -9.82 -8.79 -21.82
CA SER A 4 -8.71 -9.11 -20.92
C SER A 4 -8.21 -7.83 -20.27
N ILE A 5 -8.11 -7.82 -18.93
CA ILE A 5 -7.53 -6.72 -18.15
C ILE A 5 -6.10 -7.13 -17.76
N ILE A 6 -5.13 -6.26 -18.01
CA ILE A 6 -3.73 -6.45 -17.63
C ILE A 6 -3.38 -5.32 -16.66
N PHE A 7 -2.92 -5.68 -15.45
CA PHE A 7 -2.44 -4.72 -14.45
C PHE A 7 -0.92 -4.65 -14.50
N PHE A 8 -0.39 -3.43 -14.61
CA PHE A 8 1.04 -3.15 -14.43
C PHE A 8 1.19 -2.37 -13.13
N ASP A 9 1.88 -2.98 -12.17
CA ASP A 9 2.31 -2.33 -10.93
C ASP A 9 3.78 -1.92 -11.07
N GLU A 10 4.19 -0.81 -10.47
CA GLU A 10 5.58 -0.30 -10.50
C GLU A 10 6.23 -0.30 -11.92
N ILE A 11 5.50 0.21 -12.92
CA ILE A 11 5.94 0.24 -14.33
C ILE A 11 7.25 1.04 -14.53
N ASP A 12 7.52 1.98 -13.63
CA ASP A 12 8.76 2.75 -13.56
C ASP A 12 9.99 1.88 -13.25
N GLY A 13 9.81 0.75 -12.55
CA GLY A 13 10.87 -0.25 -12.36
C GLY A 13 11.22 -1.01 -13.65
N LEU A 14 10.26 -1.14 -14.58
CA LEU A 14 10.46 -1.84 -15.86
C LEU A 14 11.03 -0.93 -16.95
N ALA A 15 10.71 0.37 -16.91
CA ALA A 15 11.11 1.36 -17.90
C ALA A 15 11.76 2.59 -17.23
N PRO A 16 13.04 2.51 -16.82
CA PRO A 16 13.74 3.65 -16.27
C PRO A 16 13.81 4.79 -17.28
N VAL A 17 13.83 6.04 -16.79
CA VAL A 17 14.01 7.23 -17.63
C VAL A 17 15.31 7.07 -18.42
N ARG A 18 15.22 7.12 -19.74
CA ARG A 18 16.34 6.91 -20.68
C ARG A 18 17.49 7.86 -20.37
N SER A 19 18.44 7.43 -19.54
CA SER A 19 19.70 8.12 -19.29
C SER A 19 20.77 7.49 -20.17
N SER A 20 21.67 8.30 -20.71
CA SER A 20 22.66 7.91 -21.75
C SER A 20 23.73 6.89 -21.29
N LYS A 21 23.60 6.28 -20.11
CA LYS A 21 24.58 5.39 -19.48
C LYS A 21 24.03 4.04 -18.98
N GLN A 22 22.83 3.59 -19.39
CA GLN A 22 22.30 2.27 -18.96
C GLN A 22 21.85 1.33 -20.09
N ASP A 23 22.40 0.11 -20.01
CA ASP A 23 21.96 -1.23 -20.39
C ASP A 23 20.98 -1.43 -21.56
N GLN A 24 21.51 -2.02 -22.64
CA GLN A 24 20.76 -2.42 -23.85
C GLN A 24 19.59 -3.40 -23.55
N THR A 25 19.62 -4.12 -22.43
CA THR A 25 18.61 -5.10 -22.04
C THR A 25 17.25 -4.47 -21.73
N HIS A 26 17.22 -3.32 -21.04
CA HIS A 26 15.97 -2.63 -20.70
C HIS A 26 15.28 -2.06 -21.94
N SER A 27 16.06 -1.61 -22.92
CA SER A 27 15.53 -1.07 -24.18
C SER A 27 14.83 -2.14 -25.03
N SER A 28 15.34 -3.38 -25.03
CA SER A 28 14.75 -4.51 -25.76
C SER A 28 13.40 -4.94 -25.19
N ILE A 29 13.26 -4.95 -23.86
CA ILE A 29 12.02 -5.34 -23.17
C ILE A 29 10.92 -4.31 -23.44
N VAL A 30 11.24 -3.01 -23.30
CA VAL A 30 10.30 -1.92 -23.58
C VAL A 30 9.89 -1.91 -25.06
N SER A 31 10.83 -2.17 -25.98
CA SER A 31 10.52 -2.25 -27.41
C SER A 31 9.60 -3.43 -27.74
N THR A 32 9.81 -4.58 -27.10
CA THR A 32 8.94 -5.76 -27.27
C THR A 32 7.54 -5.51 -26.73
N LEU A 33 7.42 -4.88 -25.56
CA LEU A 33 6.14 -4.50 -24.98
C LEU A 33 5.38 -3.50 -25.88
N LEU A 34 6.06 -2.45 -26.36
CA LEU A 34 5.49 -1.49 -27.31
C LEU A 34 5.05 -2.19 -28.60
N THR A 35 5.87 -3.08 -29.16
CA THR A 35 5.52 -3.84 -30.37
C THR A 35 4.29 -4.73 -30.14
N LEU A 36 4.17 -5.38 -28.98
CA LEU A 36 3.00 -6.20 -28.63
C LEU A 36 1.74 -5.35 -28.42
N MET A 37 1.90 -4.12 -27.92
CA MET A 37 0.80 -3.17 -27.73
C MET A 37 0.35 -2.54 -29.05
N GLU A 38 1.28 -2.18 -29.95
CA GLU A 38 0.99 -1.61 -31.27
C GLU A 38 0.44 -2.67 -32.25
N ARG A 39 0.95 -3.90 -32.22
CA ARG A 39 0.50 -4.99 -33.10
C ARG A 39 -0.91 -5.51 -32.77
N ARG A 40 -1.49 -5.10 -31.65
CA ARG A 40 -2.93 -5.22 -31.40
C ARG A 40 -3.62 -3.97 -31.93
N ASP A 41 -3.82 -3.90 -33.25
CA ASP A 41 -4.66 -2.92 -33.94
C ASP A 41 -6.15 -3.06 -33.55
N CYS A 42 -6.45 -2.82 -32.29
CA CYS A 42 -7.74 -2.30 -31.90
C CYS A 42 -7.48 -0.85 -31.57
N ALA A 43 -8.25 0.06 -32.15
CA ALA A 43 -8.29 1.47 -31.83
C ALA A 43 -8.79 1.71 -30.38
N CYS A 44 -8.21 1.01 -29.40
CA CYS A 44 -8.26 1.44 -28.03
C CYS A 44 -7.51 2.75 -28.01
N GLN A 45 -8.29 3.81 -27.84
CA GLN A 45 -7.81 5.09 -27.40
C GLN A 45 -6.94 4.85 -26.16
N ILE A 46 -5.63 4.64 -26.36
CA ILE A 46 -4.60 4.93 -25.37
C ILE A 46 -4.52 6.46 -25.32
N LYS A 47 -5.69 7.09 -25.07
CA LYS A 47 -5.83 8.46 -24.61
C LYS A 47 -5.16 8.44 -23.26
N ARG A 48 -3.84 8.66 -23.27
CA ARG A 48 -3.01 9.28 -22.24
C ARG A 48 -3.73 9.42 -20.89
N HIS A 49 -4.07 8.30 -20.25
CA HIS A 49 -4.41 8.26 -18.83
C HIS A 49 -3.13 8.23 -17.99
N VAL A 50 -1.96 8.34 -18.63
CA VAL A 50 -0.67 8.71 -18.01
C VAL A 50 -0.65 10.21 -17.71
N ARG A 51 -1.71 10.77 -17.13
CA ARG A 51 -1.74 12.19 -16.70
C ARG A 51 -2.47 12.45 -15.39
N THR A 52 -2.64 11.43 -14.54
CA THR A 52 -3.08 11.66 -13.15
C THR A 52 -2.58 10.57 -12.20
N PHE A 53 -1.30 10.19 -12.28
CA PHE A 53 -0.68 9.43 -11.18
C PHE A 53 -0.38 10.32 -9.96
N ASP A 54 -0.55 11.64 -10.09
CA ASP A 54 -0.08 12.63 -9.12
C ASP A 54 -1.18 13.24 -8.21
N ILE A 55 -2.39 12.68 -8.13
CA ILE A 55 -3.45 13.20 -7.21
C ILE A 55 -3.90 12.13 -6.19
N PHE A 56 -3.03 11.19 -5.83
CA PHE A 56 -3.34 10.26 -4.73
C PHE A 56 -2.89 10.78 -3.35
N TRP A 57 -2.21 11.92 -3.30
CA TRP A 57 -1.44 12.36 -2.12
C TRP A 57 -2.22 13.21 -1.11
N ILE A 58 -3.43 13.67 -1.45
CA ILE A 58 -4.25 14.49 -0.54
C ILE A 58 -5.49 13.69 -0.15
N THR A 59 -5.35 12.90 0.90
CA THR A 59 -6.50 12.31 1.58
C THR A 59 -7.20 13.42 2.37
N ASP A 60 -8.51 13.56 2.18
CA ASP A 60 -9.31 14.41 3.06
C ASP A 60 -9.32 13.84 4.49
N SER A 61 -9.64 14.66 5.48
CA SER A 61 -9.79 14.20 6.86
C SER A 61 -10.82 13.07 7.00
N ASN A 62 -11.89 13.10 6.20
CA ASN A 62 -12.88 12.02 6.18
C ASN A 62 -12.32 10.73 5.57
N ALA A 63 -11.56 10.83 4.47
CA ALA A 63 -10.92 9.67 3.85
C ALA A 63 -9.91 9.00 4.81
N ARG A 64 -9.16 9.80 5.58
CA ARG A 64 -8.27 9.26 6.62
C ARG A 64 -9.04 8.51 7.71
N LYS A 65 -10.17 9.06 8.15
CA LYS A 65 -11.05 8.39 9.13
C LYS A 65 -11.54 7.04 8.61
N GLU A 66 -11.94 6.95 7.35
CA GLU A 66 -12.35 5.68 6.72
C GLU A 66 -11.21 4.66 6.70
N ILE A 67 -9.99 5.08 6.34
CA ILE A 67 -8.82 4.21 6.36
C ILE A 67 -8.56 3.69 7.78
N PHE A 68 -8.62 4.57 8.79
CA PHE A 68 -8.50 4.13 10.18
C PHE A 68 -9.61 3.15 10.58
N GLN A 69 -10.85 3.35 10.15
CA GLN A 69 -11.95 2.42 10.43
C GLN A 69 -11.73 1.04 9.78
N ILE A 70 -11.14 0.99 8.57
CA ILE A 70 -10.78 -0.26 7.90
C ILE A 70 -9.67 -0.99 8.67
N ASP A 71 -8.59 -0.30 9.02
CA ASP A 71 -7.44 -0.89 9.69
C ASP A 71 -7.72 -1.29 11.16
N THR A 72 -8.69 -0.64 11.81
CA THR A 72 -9.10 -0.92 13.19
C THR A 72 -10.32 -1.83 13.30
N ARG A 73 -10.88 -2.30 12.17
CA ARG A 73 -12.11 -3.13 12.14
C ARG A 73 -11.98 -4.39 12.99
N ASP A 74 -10.81 -5.01 12.95
CA ASP A 74 -10.53 -6.30 13.58
C ASP A 74 -9.91 -6.14 14.99
N TRP A 75 -9.82 -4.92 15.52
CA TRP A 75 -9.25 -4.65 16.84
C TRP A 75 -10.28 -4.86 17.95
N THR A 76 -9.84 -5.47 19.05
CA THR A 76 -10.59 -5.53 20.31
C THR A 76 -9.72 -4.97 21.44
N PRO A 77 -10.23 -4.02 22.25
CA PRO A 77 -11.45 -3.23 22.05
C PRO A 77 -11.32 -2.26 20.86
N LYS A 78 -12.46 -1.93 20.23
CA LYS A 78 -12.48 -0.94 19.15
C LYS A 78 -12.23 0.47 19.70
N PRO A 79 -11.41 1.29 19.02
CA PRO A 79 -11.25 2.70 19.38
C PRO A 79 -12.56 3.46 19.20
N LEU A 80 -12.75 4.51 20.02
CA LEU A 80 -13.92 5.37 19.93
C LEU A 80 -13.88 6.19 18.62
N ASP A 81 -15.02 6.37 17.95
CA ASP A 81 -15.08 7.13 16.69
C ASP A 81 -14.59 8.58 16.85
N ALA A 82 -14.83 9.21 18.00
CA ALA A 82 -14.33 10.55 18.29
C ALA A 82 -12.79 10.60 18.35
N PHE A 83 -12.16 9.52 18.82
CA PHE A 83 -10.70 9.40 18.84
C PHE A 83 -10.13 9.20 17.44
N LEU A 84 -10.80 8.41 16.59
CA LEU A 84 -10.40 8.26 15.19
C LEU A 84 -10.49 9.57 14.41
N GLU A 85 -11.49 10.41 14.71
CA GLU A 85 -11.60 11.74 14.11
C GLU A 85 -10.49 12.69 14.57
N GLU A 86 -10.11 12.64 15.85
CA GLU A 86 -8.96 13.40 16.35
C GLU A 86 -7.65 12.96 15.69
N LEU A 87 -7.43 11.65 15.53
CA LEU A 87 -6.28 11.11 14.80
C LEU A 87 -6.26 11.55 13.34
N ALA A 88 -7.41 11.51 12.66
CA ALA A 88 -7.51 11.96 11.27
C ALA A 88 -7.17 13.45 11.09
N LYS A 89 -7.47 14.30 12.10
CA LYS A 89 -7.09 15.72 12.13
C LYS A 89 -5.60 15.92 12.41
N LYS A 90 -4.97 15.06 13.21
CA LYS A 90 -3.52 15.13 13.52
C LYS A 90 -2.63 14.55 12.42
N CYS A 91 -3.09 13.54 11.69
CA CYS A 91 -2.33 12.84 10.65
C CYS A 91 -2.43 13.52 9.26
N VAL A 92 -2.23 14.84 9.19
CA VAL A 92 -2.23 15.57 7.90
C VAL A 92 -1.01 15.14 7.07
N GLY A 93 -1.23 14.83 5.79
CA GLY A 93 -0.18 14.38 4.87
C GLY A 93 0.16 12.88 4.95
N TYR A 94 -0.51 12.13 5.82
CA TYR A 94 -0.36 10.66 5.84
C TYR A 94 -1.14 10.04 4.67
N CYS A 95 -0.44 9.23 3.89
CA CYS A 95 -1.05 8.33 2.92
C CYS A 95 -1.58 7.06 3.62
N GLY A 96 -2.34 6.23 2.89
CA GLY A 96 -2.88 4.98 3.43
C GLY A 96 -1.79 4.04 4.00
N ALA A 97 -0.61 3.99 3.36
CA ALA A 97 0.52 3.20 3.88
C ALA A 97 1.07 3.76 5.21
N GLY A 98 1.13 5.08 5.35
CA GLY A 98 1.55 5.74 6.59
C GLY A 98 0.59 5.46 7.75
N ILE A 99 -0.73 5.53 7.49
CA ILE A 99 -1.76 5.19 8.48
C ILE A 99 -1.63 3.73 8.92
N LYS A 100 -1.46 2.82 7.96
CA LYS A 100 -1.28 1.39 8.26
C LYS A 100 -0.04 1.12 9.11
N SER A 101 1.08 1.79 8.82
CA SER A 101 2.30 1.69 9.62
C SER A 101 2.11 2.22 11.03
N LEU A 102 1.37 3.33 11.19
CA LEU A 102 1.06 3.89 12.51
C LEU A 102 0.22 2.92 13.34
N CYS A 103 -0.81 2.32 12.73
CA CYS A 103 -1.64 1.29 13.35
C CYS A 103 -0.82 0.04 13.74
N ALA A 104 0.10 -0.39 12.88
CA ALA A 104 0.99 -1.51 13.18
C ALA A 104 1.91 -1.23 14.38
N GLU A 105 2.52 -0.04 14.44
CA GLU A 105 3.36 0.36 15.58
C GLU A 105 2.55 0.46 16.88
N ALA A 106 1.34 1.02 16.83
CA ALA A 106 0.45 1.07 18.00
C ALA A 106 0.16 -0.34 18.54
N ALA A 107 -0.15 -1.28 17.66
CA ALA A 107 -0.43 -2.67 18.04
C ALA A 107 0.83 -3.39 18.57
N LEU A 108 2.01 -3.14 17.99
CA LEU A 108 3.27 -3.66 18.50
C LEU A 108 3.59 -3.09 19.90
N CYS A 109 3.30 -1.81 20.13
CA CYS A 109 3.48 -1.17 21.42
C CYS A 109 2.54 -1.78 22.49
N ALA A 110 1.29 -2.07 22.12
CA ALA A 110 0.34 -2.80 22.98
C ALA A 110 0.84 -4.22 23.30
N LEU A 111 1.28 -4.96 22.28
CA LEU A 111 1.82 -6.32 22.44
C LEU A 111 3.07 -6.35 23.32
N ARG A 112 3.95 -5.35 23.22
CA ARG A 112 5.13 -5.18 24.09
C ARG A 112 4.74 -5.02 25.56
N ARG A 113 3.64 -4.29 25.84
CA ARG A 113 3.14 -4.05 27.20
C ARG A 113 2.44 -5.27 27.78
N CYS A 114 1.60 -5.95 27.00
CA CYS A 114 0.83 -7.10 27.46
C CYS A 114 1.67 -8.39 27.58
N TYR A 115 2.67 -8.56 26.70
CA TYR A 115 3.45 -9.80 26.62
C TYR A 115 4.97 -9.54 26.55
N PRO A 116 5.58 -8.97 27.61
CA PRO A 116 7.03 -8.70 27.65
C PRO A 116 7.90 -9.96 27.52
N GLN A 117 7.35 -11.14 27.81
CA GLN A 117 8.04 -12.43 27.68
C GLN A 117 8.43 -12.77 26.23
N ILE A 118 7.74 -12.22 25.23
CA ILE A 118 8.04 -12.46 23.80
C ILE A 118 9.44 -11.94 23.45
N TYR A 119 9.92 -10.92 24.15
CA TYR A 119 11.22 -10.29 23.88
C TYR A 119 12.37 -10.93 24.66
N LYS A 120 12.09 -11.80 25.64
CA LYS A 120 13.13 -12.54 26.39
C LYS A 120 13.72 -13.71 25.61
N LYS A 121 13.03 -14.20 24.57
CA LYS A 121 13.49 -15.25 23.65
C LYS A 121 13.38 -14.72 22.23
N ARG A 122 14.20 -15.17 21.27
CA ARG A 122 13.99 -14.82 19.85
C ARG A 122 12.64 -15.40 19.39
N PRO A 123 11.60 -14.57 19.16
CA PRO A 123 10.29 -15.10 18.83
C PRO A 123 10.26 -15.47 17.35
N THR A 124 9.61 -16.58 17.02
CA THR A 124 9.33 -16.93 15.62
C THR A 124 8.11 -16.14 15.11
N ALA A 125 8.07 -15.77 13.83
CA ALA A 125 6.94 -15.04 13.23
C ALA A 125 5.57 -15.71 13.50
N ARG A 126 5.52 -17.05 13.52
CA ARG A 126 4.29 -17.81 13.87
C ARG A 126 3.81 -17.52 15.30
N GLN A 127 4.73 -17.40 16.25
CA GLN A 127 4.40 -17.13 17.65
C GLN A 127 3.86 -15.71 17.80
N VAL A 128 4.49 -14.71 17.18
CA VAL A 128 4.02 -13.32 17.21
C VAL A 128 2.59 -13.23 16.66
N LYS A 129 2.28 -13.94 15.56
CA LYS A 129 0.93 -13.97 14.98
C LYS A 129 -0.10 -14.62 15.92
N SER A 130 0.31 -15.66 16.67
CA SER A 130 -0.55 -16.29 17.69
C SER A 130 -0.85 -15.35 18.85
N TYR A 131 0.15 -14.62 19.35
CA TYR A 131 -0.06 -13.63 20.42
C TYR A 131 -0.86 -12.42 19.96
N PHE A 132 -0.66 -11.99 18.71
CA PHE A 132 -1.47 -10.92 18.12
C PHE A 132 -2.94 -11.33 18.05
N LYS A 133 -3.23 -12.58 17.63
CA LYS A 133 -4.59 -13.10 17.63
C LYS A 133 -5.20 -13.11 19.04
N LYS A 134 -4.43 -13.55 20.05
CA LYS A 134 -4.86 -13.50 21.47
C LYS A 134 -5.04 -12.10 22.03
N LEU A 135 -4.40 -11.08 21.43
CA LEU A 135 -4.59 -9.68 21.80
C LEU A 135 -5.89 -9.13 21.19
N CYS A 136 -6.31 -9.69 20.05
CA CYS A 136 -7.52 -9.31 19.33
C CYS A 136 -8.74 -10.22 19.66
N ASP A 137 -8.59 -11.23 20.50
CA ASP A 137 -9.68 -12.07 21.04
C ASP A 137 -9.98 -11.64 22.49
#